data_AF-A0A1V5TT90-F1
#
_entry.id   AF-A0A1V5TT90-F1
#
_cell.length_a   1.000
_cell.length_b   1.000
_cell.length_c   1.000
_cell.angle_alpha   90.00
_cell.angle_beta   90.00
_cell.angle_gamma   90.00
#
_symmetry.space_group_name_H-M   'P 1'
#
loop_
_entity.id
_entity.type
_entity.pdbx_description
1 polymer ?
#
loop_
_entity_poly.entity_id
_entity_poly.type
_entity_poly.pdbx_seq_one_letter_code
_entity_poly.pdbx_strand_id
1 'polypeptide(L)'
;MKKRKILIAAAAVGIAAAALALTLLFTNKGSLKATYVSFQRSDSALEIYRDERFAKHYKKILGSMYGFTGKEVESVLGGKDYWSSFVVEVEVENKTGGPVTVYSYEIPDNGKEKIWICTVSDGEIGIPDDTAEKVYITVLVNDKNISEKQIEEKIKSYGIRLIFSPSPEIDEQGNEVPQEKLSVAITDN
;
A
#
# COMPACT_ATOMS: atom_id res chain seq x y z
N MET A 1 -34.68 44.65 -17.34
CA MET A 1 -33.53 43.97 -16.67
C MET A 1 -33.79 42.53 -16.18
N LYS A 2 -34.93 41.87 -16.44
CA LYS A 2 -35.20 40.49 -15.93
C LYS A 2 -34.77 39.33 -16.86
N LYS A 3 -34.54 39.57 -18.16
CA LYS A 3 -34.25 38.50 -19.15
C LYS A 3 -32.79 38.02 -19.20
N ARG A 4 -31.83 38.81 -18.70
CA ARG A 4 -30.40 38.44 -18.67
C ARG A 4 -30.02 37.51 -17.51
N LYS A 5 -30.83 37.43 -16.44
CA LYS A 5 -30.55 36.55 -15.29
C LYS A 5 -30.94 35.08 -15.54
N ILE A 6 -31.84 34.82 -16.49
CA ILE A 6 -32.32 33.45 -16.80
C ILE A 6 -31.33 32.70 -17.71
N LEU A 7 -30.65 33.41 -18.63
CA LEU A 7 -29.66 32.79 -19.52
C LEU A 7 -28.39 32.30 -18.79
N ILE A 8 -28.01 32.95 -17.70
CA ILE A 8 -26.83 32.56 -16.91
C ILE A 8 -27.12 31.30 -16.07
N ALA A 9 -28.36 31.15 -15.59
CA ALA A 9 -28.76 29.95 -14.85
C ALA A 9 -28.79 28.69 -15.73
N ALA A 10 -29.26 28.81 -16.98
CA ALA A 10 -29.28 27.68 -17.92
C ALA A 10 -27.87 27.24 -18.36
N ALA A 11 -26.94 28.18 -18.54
CA ALA A 11 -25.55 27.86 -18.86
C ALA A 11 -24.81 27.19 -17.69
N ALA A 12 -25.07 27.62 -16.44
CA ALA A 12 -24.48 27.01 -15.25
C ALA A 12 -24.96 25.57 -15.00
N VAL A 13 -26.25 25.29 -15.26
CA VAL A 13 -26.80 23.92 -15.15
C VAL A 13 -26.25 22.99 -16.25
N GLY A 14 -26.06 23.51 -17.47
CA GLY A 14 -25.44 22.76 -18.56
C GLY A 14 -23.97 22.39 -18.29
N ILE A 15 -23.19 23.30 -17.70
CA ILE A 15 -21.80 23.05 -17.31
C ILE A 15 -21.73 22.05 -16.15
N ALA A 16 -22.62 22.13 -15.17
CA ALA A 16 -22.69 21.16 -14.07
C ALA A 16 -23.05 19.75 -14.55
N ALA A 17 -23.98 19.62 -15.51
CA ALA A 17 -24.36 18.34 -16.09
C ALA A 17 -23.26 17.75 -17.01
N ALA A 18 -22.56 18.59 -17.77
CA ALA A 18 -21.42 18.16 -18.58
C ALA A 18 -20.21 17.76 -17.72
N ALA A 19 -19.97 18.46 -16.60
CA ALA A 19 -18.95 18.08 -15.63
C ALA A 19 -19.29 16.73 -14.97
N LEU A 20 -20.54 16.51 -14.55
CA LEU A 20 -20.99 15.23 -13.98
C LEU A 20 -20.88 14.07 -14.99
N ALA A 21 -21.22 14.31 -16.26
CA ALA A 21 -21.10 13.32 -17.33
C ALA A 21 -19.63 13.02 -17.65
N LEU A 22 -18.72 13.99 -17.53
CA LEU A 22 -17.28 13.75 -17.66
C LEU A 22 -16.72 12.93 -16.49
N THR A 23 -17.16 13.18 -15.25
CA THR A 23 -16.78 12.34 -14.10
C THR A 23 -17.27 10.90 -14.27
N LEU A 24 -18.45 10.71 -14.85
CA LEU A 24 -19.01 9.38 -15.16
C LEU A 24 -18.34 8.69 -16.37
N LEU A 25 -17.74 9.43 -17.30
CA LEU A 25 -16.96 8.85 -18.39
C LEU A 25 -15.57 8.38 -17.94
N PHE A 26 -15.01 8.96 -16.87
CA PHE A 26 -13.80 8.45 -16.22
C PHE A 26 -14.06 7.26 -15.28
N THR A 27 -15.31 6.98 -14.90
CA THR A 27 -15.65 5.76 -14.12
C THR A 27 -15.74 4.48 -14.95
N ASN A 28 -15.53 4.54 -16.28
CA ASN A 28 -15.53 3.37 -17.16
C ASN A 28 -14.13 2.89 -17.58
N LYS A 29 -13.05 3.52 -17.10
CA LYS A 29 -11.76 2.85 -16.97
C LYS A 29 -11.79 2.22 -15.59
N GLY A 30 -11.79 0.89 -15.51
CA GLY A 30 -12.04 0.24 -14.22
C GLY A 30 -10.99 0.60 -13.17
N SER A 31 -11.29 0.29 -11.93
CA SER A 31 -10.51 0.71 -10.78
C SER A 31 -9.56 -0.39 -10.32
N LEU A 32 -8.46 0.02 -9.68
CA LEU A 32 -7.74 -0.87 -8.79
C LEU A 32 -8.43 -0.86 -7.43
N LYS A 33 -8.73 -2.04 -6.88
CA LYS A 33 -9.35 -2.20 -5.56
C LYS A 33 -8.43 -3.06 -4.68
N ALA A 34 -8.14 -2.60 -3.47
CA ALA A 34 -7.36 -3.35 -2.49
C ALA A 34 -8.24 -3.68 -1.28
N THR A 35 -8.36 -4.96 -0.94
CA THR A 35 -9.24 -5.45 0.13
C THR A 35 -8.47 -6.28 1.14
N TYR A 36 -8.69 -5.98 2.41
CA TYR A 36 -8.16 -6.72 3.54
C TYR A 36 -8.74 -8.13 3.57
N VAL A 37 -7.90 -9.18 3.54
CA VAL A 37 -8.35 -10.58 3.54
C VAL A 37 -8.15 -11.21 4.90
N SER A 38 -6.92 -11.20 5.41
CA SER A 38 -6.58 -11.94 6.63
C SER A 38 -5.43 -11.31 7.43
N PHE A 39 -5.39 -11.65 8.73
CA PHE A 39 -4.29 -11.40 9.64
C PHE A 39 -3.77 -12.73 10.18
N GLN A 40 -2.47 -12.95 10.14
CA GLN A 40 -1.89 -14.12 10.80
C GLN A 40 -0.51 -13.87 11.35
N ARG A 41 -0.19 -14.52 12.46
CA ARG A 41 1.17 -14.57 12.97
C ARG A 41 2.06 -15.39 12.04
N SER A 42 3.26 -14.87 11.76
CA SER A 42 4.28 -15.53 10.96
C SER A 42 5.66 -15.10 11.44
N ASP A 43 6.37 -15.98 12.13
CA ASP A 43 7.68 -15.67 12.71
C ASP A 43 8.83 -15.77 11.67
N SER A 44 8.54 -16.18 10.43
CA SER A 44 9.54 -16.39 9.36
C SER A 44 10.38 -15.15 9.05
N ALA A 45 9.78 -13.96 9.04
CA ALA A 45 10.55 -12.73 8.80
C ALA A 45 11.59 -12.47 9.90
N LEU A 46 11.22 -12.68 11.16
CA LEU A 46 12.14 -12.52 12.29
C LEU A 46 13.26 -13.57 12.27
N GLU A 47 12.95 -14.82 11.91
CA GLU A 47 13.96 -15.87 11.74
C GLU A 47 14.99 -15.49 10.67
N ILE A 48 14.52 -15.00 9.52
CA ILE A 48 15.37 -14.54 8.42
C ILE A 48 16.23 -13.35 8.85
N TYR A 49 15.65 -12.34 9.50
CA TYR A 49 16.38 -11.14 9.91
C TYR A 49 17.46 -11.43 10.95
N ARG A 50 17.21 -12.40 11.83
CA ARG A 50 18.12 -12.79 12.91
C ARG A 50 19.17 -13.81 12.47
N ASP A 51 19.12 -14.27 11.22
CA ASP A 51 20.15 -15.14 10.67
C ASP A 51 21.50 -14.40 10.59
N GLU A 52 22.49 -14.88 11.33
CA GLU A 52 23.83 -14.29 11.41
C GLU A 52 24.51 -14.19 10.03
N ARG A 53 24.16 -15.08 9.09
CA ARG A 53 24.70 -15.07 7.72
C ARG A 53 24.31 -13.80 6.96
N PHE A 54 23.17 -13.20 7.30
CA PHE A 54 22.60 -12.03 6.63
C PHE A 54 22.52 -10.79 7.52
N ALA A 55 22.96 -10.85 8.79
CA ALA A 55 22.84 -9.76 9.76
C ALA A 55 23.40 -8.41 9.26
N LYS A 56 24.54 -8.41 8.54
CA LYS A 56 25.13 -7.17 7.97
C LYS A 56 24.26 -6.57 6.86
N HIS A 57 23.59 -7.41 6.08
CA HIS A 57 22.67 -6.99 5.03
C HIS A 57 21.42 -6.37 5.67
N TYR A 58 20.76 -7.09 6.59
CA TYR A 58 19.55 -6.61 7.26
C TYR A 58 19.78 -5.36 8.13
N LYS A 59 20.97 -5.20 8.72
CA LYS A 59 21.34 -3.96 9.44
C LYS A 59 21.25 -2.71 8.54
N LYS A 60 21.44 -2.85 7.22
CA LYS A 60 21.34 -1.74 6.28
C LYS A 60 19.92 -1.50 5.78
N ILE A 61 19.16 -2.56 5.52
CA ILE A 61 17.89 -2.45 4.79
C ILE A 61 16.65 -2.34 5.69
N LEU A 62 16.71 -2.81 6.94
CA LEU A 62 15.53 -2.74 7.83
C LEU A 62 15.10 -1.29 8.13
N GLY A 63 16.05 -0.35 8.19
CA GLY A 63 15.74 1.08 8.32
C GLY A 63 14.94 1.62 7.13
N SER A 64 15.27 1.21 5.91
CA SER A 64 14.51 1.63 4.72
C SER A 64 13.17 0.91 4.57
N MET A 65 13.08 -0.36 5.00
CA MET A 65 11.86 -1.16 4.88
C MET A 65 10.79 -0.77 5.90
N TYR A 66 11.17 -0.38 7.11
CA TYR A 66 10.23 -0.14 8.21
C TYR A 66 10.28 1.28 8.77
N GLY A 67 11.23 2.12 8.31
CA GLY A 67 11.49 3.41 8.94
C GLY A 67 12.21 3.30 10.28
N PHE A 68 12.84 2.16 10.59
CA PHE A 68 13.53 1.95 11.86
C PHE A 68 14.71 2.90 12.08
N THR A 69 14.85 3.35 13.31
CA THR A 69 16.06 3.92 13.88
C THR A 69 17.12 2.83 14.12
N GLY A 70 18.38 3.24 14.30
CA GLY A 70 19.47 2.29 14.59
C GLY A 70 19.25 1.44 15.84
N LYS A 71 18.55 1.97 16.86
CA LYS A 71 18.22 1.22 18.08
C LYS A 71 17.18 0.12 17.82
N GLU A 72 16.17 0.40 17.01
CA GLU A 72 15.14 -0.58 16.64
C GLU A 72 15.74 -1.69 15.78
N VAL A 73 16.58 -1.34 14.79
CA VAL A 73 17.31 -2.32 13.98
C VAL A 73 18.12 -3.27 14.88
N GLU A 74 18.90 -2.73 15.82
CA GLU A 74 19.71 -3.56 16.73
C GLU A 74 18.86 -4.41 17.67
N SER A 75 17.70 -3.93 18.08
CA SER A 75 16.76 -4.69 18.91
C SER A 75 16.14 -5.87 18.16
N VAL A 76 15.68 -5.67 16.91
CA VAL A 76 15.12 -6.73 16.07
C VAL A 76 16.17 -7.82 15.82
N LEU A 77 17.35 -7.41 15.33
CA LEU A 77 18.44 -8.32 14.96
C LEU A 77 19.04 -9.04 16.17
N GLY A 78 19.16 -8.36 17.30
CA GLY A 78 19.75 -8.91 18.52
C GLY A 78 18.78 -9.73 19.38
N GLY A 79 17.49 -9.77 19.05
CA GLY A 79 16.47 -10.48 19.83
C GLY A 79 16.33 -9.98 21.28
N LYS A 80 16.63 -8.70 21.53
CA LYS A 80 16.72 -8.15 22.90
C LYS A 80 15.37 -7.75 23.49
N ASP A 81 14.38 -7.46 22.64
CA ASP A 81 13.00 -7.10 23.04
C ASP A 81 11.97 -8.12 22.56
N TYR A 82 10.69 -7.87 22.89
CA TYR A 82 9.55 -8.74 22.56
C TYR A 82 9.02 -8.48 21.17
N TRP A 83 9.77 -8.95 20.17
CA TRP A 83 9.34 -8.88 18.78
C TRP A 83 8.49 -10.08 18.37
N SER A 84 7.34 -9.79 17.79
CA SER A 84 6.48 -10.73 17.08
C SER A 84 6.33 -10.28 15.62
N SER A 85 6.15 -11.23 14.72
CA SER A 85 5.95 -10.94 13.29
C SER A 85 4.61 -11.49 12.81
N PHE A 86 3.96 -10.71 11.96
CA PHE A 86 2.66 -10.99 11.40
C PHE A 86 2.66 -10.69 9.90
N VAL A 87 1.68 -11.24 9.21
CA VAL A 87 1.41 -10.98 7.80
C VAL A 87 -0.03 -10.52 7.66
N VAL A 88 -0.21 -9.41 6.95
CA VAL A 88 -1.49 -8.94 6.44
C VAL A 88 -1.61 -9.40 5.01
N GLU A 89 -2.68 -10.12 4.70
CA GLU A 89 -3.02 -10.54 3.34
C GLU A 89 -4.01 -9.54 2.75
N VAL A 90 -3.68 -9.02 1.57
CA VAL A 90 -4.48 -8.05 0.82
C VAL A 90 -4.75 -8.63 -0.55
N GLU A 91 -6.01 -8.67 -0.98
CA GLU A 91 -6.37 -8.98 -2.35
C GLU A 91 -6.44 -7.68 -3.15
N VAL A 92 -5.78 -7.67 -4.30
CA VAL A 92 -5.73 -6.51 -5.18
C VAL A 92 -6.33 -6.88 -6.53
N GLU A 93 -7.53 -6.36 -6.79
CA GLU A 93 -8.24 -6.52 -8.05
C GLU A 93 -7.87 -5.39 -9.01
N ASN A 94 -7.42 -5.75 -10.21
CA ASN A 94 -7.07 -4.80 -11.26
C ASN A 94 -8.12 -4.79 -12.38
N LYS A 95 -8.84 -3.67 -12.52
CA LYS A 95 -9.75 -3.40 -13.64
C LYS A 95 -9.31 -2.20 -14.48
N THR A 96 -8.06 -1.76 -14.36
CA THR A 96 -7.59 -0.49 -14.93
C THR A 96 -7.51 -0.45 -16.46
N GLY A 97 -7.69 -1.58 -17.14
CA GLY A 97 -7.59 -1.71 -18.60
C GLY A 97 -6.16 -1.93 -19.08
N GLY A 98 -5.28 -2.40 -18.17
CA GLY A 98 -3.87 -2.68 -18.41
C GLY A 98 -3.20 -3.26 -17.17
N PRO A 99 -2.02 -3.90 -17.31
CA PRO A 99 -1.27 -4.40 -16.16
C PRO A 99 -0.76 -3.25 -15.29
N VAL A 100 -0.72 -3.50 -13.98
CA VAL A 100 -0.23 -2.55 -12.98
C VAL A 100 0.82 -3.20 -12.12
N THR A 101 1.73 -2.40 -11.56
CA THR A 101 2.74 -2.87 -10.62
C THR A 101 2.59 -2.17 -9.29
N VAL A 102 2.57 -2.94 -8.20
CA VAL A 102 2.65 -2.43 -6.81
C VAL A 102 4.11 -2.39 -6.39
N TYR A 103 4.55 -1.24 -5.86
CA TYR A 103 5.96 -0.99 -5.51
C TYR A 103 6.21 -0.84 -4.01
N SER A 104 5.25 -0.26 -3.31
CA SER A 104 5.43 0.18 -1.94
C SER A 104 4.08 0.47 -1.28
N TYR A 105 4.13 0.72 0.01
CA TYR A 105 2.97 1.07 0.82
C TYR A 105 3.24 2.39 1.53
N GLU A 106 2.24 3.26 1.54
CA GLU A 106 2.22 4.46 2.36
C GLU A 106 1.49 4.15 3.67
N ILE A 107 2.19 4.30 4.79
CA ILE A 107 1.69 4.06 6.14
C ILE A 107 1.92 5.35 6.95
N PRO A 108 0.95 6.27 7.03
CA PRO A 108 1.12 7.59 7.66
C PRO A 108 1.60 7.53 9.12
N ASP A 109 1.15 6.51 9.86
CA ASP A 109 1.41 6.32 11.29
C ASP A 109 2.38 5.14 11.55
N ASN A 110 3.35 4.89 10.67
CA ASN A 110 4.24 3.74 10.82
C ASN A 110 5.10 3.82 12.11
N GLY A 111 5.19 2.72 12.86
CA GLY A 111 5.89 2.66 14.15
C GLY A 111 5.08 3.17 15.35
N LYS A 112 3.90 3.73 15.12
CA LYS A 112 2.97 4.12 16.18
C LYS A 112 2.60 2.90 17.02
N GLU A 113 2.48 3.09 18.33
CA GLU A 113 2.08 2.05 19.27
C GLU A 113 2.93 0.77 19.18
N LYS A 114 4.19 0.91 18.74
CA LYS A 114 5.17 -0.16 18.58
C LYS A 114 4.77 -1.20 17.52
N ILE A 115 4.08 -0.76 16.46
CA ILE A 115 3.71 -1.57 15.30
C ILE A 115 4.37 -0.95 14.07
N TRP A 116 5.25 -1.72 13.41
CA TRP A 116 5.93 -1.31 12.19
C TRP A 116 5.51 -2.20 11.02
N ILE A 117 5.00 -1.57 9.98
CA ILE A 117 4.55 -2.21 8.74
C ILE A 117 5.65 -2.01 7.70
N CYS A 118 6.01 -3.08 6.99
CA CYS A 118 6.96 -2.98 5.89
C CYS A 118 6.39 -2.06 4.81
N THR A 119 7.13 -1.02 4.42
CA THR A 119 6.74 -0.01 3.44
C THR A 119 7.12 -0.38 2.02
N VAL A 120 7.93 -1.43 1.84
CA VAL A 120 8.30 -1.96 0.52
C VAL A 120 7.54 -3.25 0.26
N SER A 121 7.10 -3.47 -0.98
CA SER A 121 6.64 -4.79 -1.40
C SER A 121 7.83 -5.75 -1.53
N ASP A 122 7.57 -7.05 -1.42
CA ASP A 122 8.59 -8.08 -1.63
C ASP A 122 8.90 -8.20 -3.14
N GLY A 123 9.64 -7.21 -3.65
CA GLY A 123 9.82 -6.98 -5.08
C GLY A 123 8.66 -6.23 -5.74
N GLU A 124 8.71 -6.12 -7.05
CA GLU A 124 7.64 -5.54 -7.87
C GLU A 124 6.54 -6.57 -8.10
N ILE A 125 5.32 -6.28 -7.65
CA ILE A 125 4.18 -7.18 -7.82
C ILE A 125 3.38 -6.71 -9.02
N GLY A 126 3.57 -7.38 -10.16
CA GLY A 126 2.78 -7.17 -11.37
C GLY A 126 1.41 -7.84 -11.25
N ILE A 127 0.35 -7.10 -11.48
CA ILE A 127 -1.04 -7.56 -11.44
C ILE A 127 -1.61 -7.40 -12.85
N PRO A 128 -1.85 -8.51 -13.58
CA PRO A 128 -2.40 -8.46 -14.92
C PRO A 128 -3.76 -7.76 -14.97
N ASP A 129 -4.12 -7.24 -16.14
CA ASP A 129 -5.45 -6.67 -16.35
C ASP A 129 -6.54 -7.72 -16.14
N ASP A 130 -7.67 -7.27 -15.60
CA ASP A 130 -8.84 -8.08 -15.30
C ASP A 130 -8.64 -9.24 -14.29
N THR A 131 -7.53 -9.24 -13.53
CA THR A 131 -7.21 -10.27 -12.53
C THR A 131 -7.22 -9.74 -11.09
N ALA A 132 -7.13 -10.66 -10.13
CA ALA A 132 -6.92 -10.36 -8.72
C ALA A 132 -5.72 -11.14 -8.20
N GLU A 133 -4.83 -10.46 -7.48
CA GLU A 133 -3.61 -11.05 -6.93
C GLU A 133 -3.49 -10.79 -5.43
N LYS A 134 -2.79 -11.67 -4.73
CA LYS A 134 -2.55 -11.56 -3.29
C LYS A 134 -1.24 -10.85 -3.02
N VAL A 135 -1.32 -9.81 -2.21
CA VAL A 135 -0.18 -9.06 -1.70
C VAL A 135 -0.03 -9.34 -0.21
N TYR A 136 1.18 -9.67 0.21
CA TYR A 136 1.50 -9.98 1.60
C TYR A 136 2.34 -8.85 2.20
N ILE A 137 1.85 -8.26 3.29
CA ILE A 137 2.52 -7.16 3.98
C ILE A 137 3.01 -7.64 5.34
N THR A 138 4.32 -7.63 5.54
CA THR A 138 4.94 -8.02 6.82
C THR A 138 4.79 -6.92 7.86
N VAL A 139 4.42 -7.29 9.08
CA VAL A 139 4.27 -6.41 10.23
C VAL A 139 5.12 -6.91 11.39
N LEU A 140 5.90 -6.02 12.00
CA LEU A 140 6.69 -6.28 13.20
C LEU A 140 6.12 -5.51 14.39
N VAL A 141 5.95 -6.20 15.51
CA VAL A 141 5.38 -5.62 16.73
C VAL A 141 6.36 -5.82 17.89
N ASN A 142 6.67 -4.74 18.61
CA ASN A 142 7.52 -4.78 19.81
C ASN A 142 6.72 -4.50 21.08
N ASP A 143 5.71 -5.32 21.35
CA ASP A 143 4.90 -5.22 22.57
C ASP A 143 4.45 -6.60 23.03
N LYS A 144 4.79 -6.95 24.28
CA LYS A 144 4.43 -8.24 24.88
C LYS A 144 3.00 -8.29 25.42
N ASN A 145 2.37 -7.14 25.62
CA ASN A 145 1.08 -7.03 26.30
C ASN A 145 -0.08 -6.79 25.33
N ILE A 146 0.21 -6.56 24.05
CA ILE A 146 -0.83 -6.37 23.02
C ILE A 146 -1.29 -7.73 22.49
N SER A 147 -2.60 -7.91 22.37
CA SER A 147 -3.17 -9.12 21.74
C SER A 147 -3.17 -9.01 20.21
N GLU A 148 -3.19 -10.16 19.53
CA GLU A 148 -3.26 -10.23 18.06
C GLU A 148 -4.47 -9.47 17.50
N LYS A 149 -5.64 -9.60 18.13
CA LYS A 149 -6.85 -8.86 17.75
C LYS A 149 -6.66 -7.34 17.85
N GLN A 150 -6.01 -6.85 18.91
CA GLN A 150 -5.73 -5.42 19.05
C GLN A 150 -4.71 -4.92 18.02
N ILE A 151 -3.74 -5.76 17.64
CA ILE A 151 -2.81 -5.44 16.55
C ILE A 151 -3.58 -5.29 15.23
N GLU A 152 -4.43 -6.27 14.90
CA GLU A 152 -5.26 -6.25 13.69
C GLU A 152 -6.15 -5.00 13.61
N GLU A 153 -6.89 -4.69 14.68
CA GLU A 153 -7.76 -3.51 14.75
C GLU A 153 -6.98 -2.21 14.54
N LYS A 154 -5.77 -2.11 15.10
CA LYS A 154 -4.90 -0.95 14.91
C LYS A 154 -4.41 -0.84 13.47
N ILE A 155 -3.94 -1.94 12.87
CA ILE A 155 -3.48 -1.96 11.47
C ILE A 155 -4.59 -1.49 10.52
N LYS A 156 -5.83 -1.97 10.71
CA LYS A 156 -7.00 -1.52 9.92
C LYS A 156 -7.24 -0.02 10.06
N SER A 157 -6.96 0.56 11.24
CA SER A 157 -7.11 1.99 11.48
C SER A 157 -6.01 2.87 10.89
N TYR A 158 -4.88 2.32 10.45
CA TYR A 158 -3.71 3.10 10.00
C TYR A 158 -3.87 3.70 8.60
N GLY A 159 -4.95 3.37 7.88
CA GLY A 159 -5.24 3.96 6.57
C GLY A 159 -4.16 3.65 5.53
N ILE A 160 -3.65 2.41 5.52
CA ILE A 160 -2.59 1.95 4.63
C ILE A 160 -3.02 2.13 3.17
N ARG A 161 -2.12 2.67 2.35
CA ARG A 161 -2.34 2.85 0.92
C ARG A 161 -1.30 2.08 0.11
N LEU A 162 -1.74 1.37 -0.92
CA LEU A 162 -0.84 0.75 -1.90
C LEU A 162 -0.44 1.81 -2.91
N ILE A 163 0.86 1.91 -3.18
CA ILE A 163 1.42 2.75 -4.24
C ILE A 163 1.69 1.88 -5.46
N PHE A 164 1.09 2.26 -6.58
CA PHE A 164 1.16 1.50 -7.82
C PHE A 164 1.33 2.43 -9.03
N SER A 165 1.66 1.86 -10.18
CA SER A 165 1.56 2.53 -11.48
C SER A 165 1.17 1.51 -12.55
N PRO A 166 0.82 1.93 -13.77
CA PRO A 166 0.92 1.04 -14.92
C PRO A 166 2.28 0.32 -14.92
N SER A 167 2.30 -0.95 -15.31
CA SER A 167 3.54 -1.72 -15.31
C SER A 167 4.60 -1.05 -16.20
N PRO A 168 5.90 -1.09 -15.83
CA PRO A 168 6.95 -0.43 -16.59
C PRO A 168 6.98 -0.92 -18.03
N GLU A 169 7.04 0.02 -18.96
CA GLU A 169 7.33 -0.24 -20.37
C GLU A 169 8.79 0.08 -20.66
N ILE A 170 9.42 -0.73 -21.52
CA ILE A 170 10.78 -0.51 -22.00
C ILE A 170 10.68 0.14 -23.38
N ASP A 171 11.33 1.29 -23.56
CA ASP A 171 11.42 1.95 -24.86
C ASP A 171 12.31 1.17 -25.85
N GLU A 172 12.33 1.60 -27.12
CA GLU A 172 13.15 0.97 -28.16
C GLU A 172 14.66 1.05 -27.88
N GLN A 173 15.09 1.88 -26.92
CA GLN A 173 16.47 2.06 -26.49
C GLN A 173 16.81 1.26 -25.23
N GLY A 174 15.85 0.52 -24.67
CA GLY A 174 16.04 -0.30 -23.48
C GLY A 174 15.87 0.45 -22.14
N ASN A 175 15.33 1.68 -22.15
CA ASN A 175 15.07 2.43 -20.92
C ASN A 175 13.65 2.24 -20.42
N GLU A 176 13.48 2.21 -19.10
CA GLU A 176 12.16 2.26 -18.47
C GLU A 176 11.51 3.62 -18.68
N VAL A 177 10.28 3.61 -19.19
CA VAL A 177 9.45 4.80 -19.35
C VAL A 177 8.86 5.17 -17.98
N PRO A 178 9.13 6.38 -17.44
CA PRO A 178 8.58 6.79 -16.15
C PRO A 178 7.04 6.81 -16.17
N GLN A 179 6.43 6.16 -15.18
CA GLN A 179 4.99 6.12 -15.01
C GLN A 179 4.55 6.98 -13.83
N GLU A 180 3.37 7.59 -13.93
CA GLU A 180 2.75 8.29 -12.81
C GLU A 180 2.38 7.30 -11.70
N LYS A 181 2.84 7.56 -10.48
CA LYS A 181 2.50 6.76 -9.31
C LYS A 181 1.16 7.20 -8.74
N LEU A 182 0.26 6.24 -8.59
CA LEU A 182 -1.07 6.38 -8.02
C LEU A 182 -1.13 5.67 -6.66
N SER A 183 -2.20 5.93 -5.90
CA SER A 183 -2.45 5.23 -4.64
C SER A 183 -3.90 4.79 -4.47
N VAL A 184 -4.08 3.63 -3.85
CA VAL A 184 -5.40 3.12 -3.43
C VAL A 184 -5.37 2.79 -1.93
N ALA A 185 -6.44 3.10 -1.21
CA ALA A 185 -6.58 2.71 0.19
C ALA A 185 -6.97 1.22 0.29
N ILE A 186 -6.42 0.51 1.28
CA ILE A 186 -6.93 -0.81 1.67
C ILE A 186 -8.25 -0.61 2.40
N THR A 187 -9.29 -1.32 1.97
CA THR A 187 -10.59 -1.34 2.64
C THR A 187 -10.83 -2.66 3.34
N ASP A 188 -11.61 -2.66 4.41
CA ASP A 188 -12.12 -3.89 5.01
C ASP A 188 -13.02 -4.64 4.02
N ASN A 189 -13.04 -5.97 4.14
CA ASN A 189 -13.99 -6.84 3.44
C ASN A 189 -15.38 -6.80 4.10
#